data_AF-A0A4W4F983-F1
#
_entry.id   AF-A0A4W4F983-F1
#
_cell.length_a   1.000
_cell.length_b   1.000
_cell.length_c   1.000
_cell.angle_alpha   90.00
_cell.angle_beta   90.00
_cell.angle_gamma   90.00
#
_symmetry.space_group_name_H-M   'P 1'
#
loop_
_entity.id
_entity.type
_entity.pdbx_description
1 polymer ?
#
loop_
_entity_poly.entity_id
_entity_poly.type
_entity_poly.pdbx_seq_one_letter_code
_entity_poly.pdbx_strand_id
1 'polypeptide(L)'
;LNKTKAWGIHSLIQQTQTLPTGAVCARKQETLPCLPHHTVINKYSDAQLREIIKQMRERTDVYKGKLLDPYASSPEHSPPVINTSSNIKPRGKKDKRNTVLISNQSNNHRPAKIFLNTPMYYMAPVSALYKKNKIKISILAYSFVCSSLDRWYIIWLSIVTIALNYNLWFIPVRMAFPYHTPGTVPLWVTLDVLADLIYIIDMLVFQPRLQFCIAGDIIYDRTVIKKNYRDSRKFQYDLISVMPLDLLYMPFGFRSLFRINRIMKVSFYEFSDRLEGIMTKAYIWRVIRTIGYLLFVLHINSCLFYVASEYQGIGTNKWVYSGEGNAYLRCYYFAVRTLINIGGLPEPHTIFEITFQLANFFVGVFVFSSLIGQMRDVIGAATAGEMYFRTSMDACVAYMVSNRIPKLVQHRVRTWYNYTWASQGILDESELLEQMPQVMRTAIAVDINLATFQKIDLFKGCENQMLVDMLLRLKSIVYLPGDFVCKKGDIGKEMYIIKAGEVQVIGGPDNKTVFVTLKAGCVFGEISLLQSSANGGNRRTANVAAHGFANLFVLDKKDLNDILIHYPESQKVLARKGRTLMKAKDSAAVGTEEQRKKGLELFGGKPATPKMLRAFGKFNKKGFLEKLKVRTQFL
;
A
#
# COMPACT_ATOMS: atom_id res chain seq x y z
N LEU A 1 -23.94 31.38 -39.64
CA LEU A 1 -24.70 30.13 -39.45
C LEU A 1 -23.83 29.13 -38.67
N ASN A 2 -24.42 28.35 -37.76
CA ASN A 2 -23.69 27.43 -36.86
C ASN A 2 -23.80 25.97 -37.32
N LYS A 3 -22.75 25.15 -37.11
CA LYS A 3 -22.73 23.94 -36.23
C LYS A 3 -21.67 22.89 -36.61
N THR A 4 -20.71 22.71 -35.70
CA THR A 4 -20.26 21.47 -35.02
C THR A 4 -20.56 20.05 -35.59
N LYS A 5 -19.58 19.16 -35.31
CA LYS A 5 -19.54 17.66 -35.24
C LYS A 5 -18.88 16.98 -36.44
N ALA A 6 -17.97 16.00 -36.36
CA ALA A 6 -17.50 15.02 -35.34
C ALA A 6 -18.01 13.57 -35.54
N TRP A 7 -17.03 12.66 -35.73
CA TRP A 7 -17.05 11.17 -35.64
C TRP A 7 -17.54 10.31 -36.82
N GLY A 8 -16.79 9.22 -37.07
CA GLY A 8 -17.30 7.95 -37.62
C GLY A 8 -16.72 7.51 -38.96
N ILE A 9 -15.68 6.67 -38.96
CA ILE A 9 -15.32 5.82 -40.13
C ILE A 9 -15.74 4.39 -39.81
N HIS A 10 -16.56 3.80 -40.69
CA HIS A 10 -17.09 2.45 -40.55
C HIS A 10 -17.33 1.86 -41.95
N SER A 11 -16.50 0.93 -42.42
CA SER A 11 -16.86 0.01 -43.51
C SER A 11 -15.83 -1.11 -43.70
N LEU A 12 -16.28 -2.36 -43.50
CA LEU A 12 -15.89 -3.54 -44.31
C LEU A 12 -16.78 -4.73 -43.90
N ILE A 13 -18.07 -4.64 -44.23
CA ILE A 13 -19.02 -5.78 -44.23
C ILE A 13 -19.93 -5.68 -45.45
N GLN A 14 -19.78 -6.63 -46.36
CA GLN A 14 -20.60 -7.05 -47.50
C GLN A 14 -20.17 -8.51 -47.78
N GLN A 15 -20.97 -9.52 -48.14
CA GLN A 15 -22.42 -9.76 -48.35
C GLN A 15 -22.73 -11.21 -47.82
N THR A 16 -23.92 -11.82 -47.83
CA THR A 16 -25.26 -11.52 -48.38
C THR A 16 -26.35 -12.20 -47.51
N GLN A 17 -27.62 -11.81 -47.66
CA GLN A 17 -28.78 -12.65 -47.31
C GLN A 17 -29.94 -12.34 -48.25
N THR A 18 -30.66 -13.37 -48.72
CA THR A 18 -32.02 -13.25 -49.30
C THR A 18 -32.84 -14.53 -49.07
N LEU A 19 -33.84 -14.42 -48.18
CA LEU A 19 -35.28 -14.76 -48.38
C LEU A 19 -35.73 -16.23 -48.63
N PRO A 20 -37.03 -16.59 -48.45
CA PRO A 20 -38.16 -15.90 -47.78
C PRO A 20 -38.97 -16.78 -46.78
N THR A 21 -40.08 -16.23 -46.28
CA THR A 21 -41.08 -16.78 -45.35
C THR A 21 -42.09 -17.78 -45.96
N GLY A 22 -42.62 -18.70 -45.13
CA GLY A 22 -43.80 -19.54 -45.43
C GLY A 22 -44.47 -20.07 -44.15
N ALA A 23 -45.79 -20.32 -44.17
CA ALA A 23 -46.62 -20.50 -42.97
C ALA A 23 -47.27 -21.90 -42.82
N VAL A 24 -48.16 -22.03 -41.82
CA VAL A 24 -49.18 -23.09 -41.53
C VAL A 24 -48.84 -24.08 -40.40
N CYS A 25 -49.85 -24.32 -39.56
CA CYS A 25 -49.83 -25.17 -38.36
C CYS A 25 -50.92 -26.24 -38.46
N ALA A 26 -50.56 -27.55 -38.43
CA ALA A 26 -51.52 -28.65 -38.24
C ALA A 26 -50.85 -29.97 -37.77
N ARG A 27 -50.80 -30.14 -36.45
CA ARG A 27 -50.61 -31.35 -35.62
C ARG A 27 -50.98 -32.73 -36.24
N LYS A 28 -50.02 -33.70 -36.27
CA LYS A 28 -50.12 -35.03 -35.57
C LYS A 28 -48.88 -35.98 -35.74
N GLN A 29 -48.45 -36.55 -34.60
CA GLN A 29 -47.78 -37.85 -34.34
C GLN A 29 -46.41 -38.24 -34.99
N GLU A 30 -45.37 -38.06 -34.15
CA GLU A 30 -44.30 -39.03 -33.81
C GLU A 30 -43.51 -39.79 -34.90
N THR A 31 -42.35 -39.24 -35.26
CA THR A 31 -41.09 -39.99 -35.41
C THR A 31 -39.93 -39.14 -34.86
N LEU A 32 -38.87 -39.76 -34.32
CA LEU A 32 -37.67 -38.99 -33.92
C LEU A 32 -36.99 -38.41 -35.18
N PRO A 33 -36.72 -37.09 -35.25
CA PRO A 33 -35.84 -36.56 -36.29
C PRO A 33 -34.40 -37.00 -36.00
N CYS A 34 -33.76 -37.63 -36.99
CA CYS A 34 -32.32 -37.89 -36.94
C CYS A 34 -31.55 -36.58 -36.74
N LEU A 35 -30.50 -36.59 -35.90
CA LEU A 35 -29.64 -35.41 -35.76
C LEU A 35 -29.04 -35.04 -37.13
N PRO A 36 -28.99 -33.74 -37.50
CA PRO A 36 -28.34 -33.32 -38.72
C PRO A 36 -26.85 -33.68 -38.67
N HIS A 37 -26.32 -34.22 -39.77
CA HIS A 37 -24.90 -34.52 -39.89
C HIS A 37 -24.07 -33.25 -39.68
N HIS A 38 -23.23 -33.25 -38.64
CA HIS A 38 -22.33 -32.15 -38.32
C HIS A 38 -21.37 -31.89 -39.47
N THR A 39 -21.44 -30.71 -40.08
CA THR A 39 -20.59 -30.32 -41.21
C THR A 39 -19.15 -30.18 -40.77
N VAL A 40 -18.31 -31.17 -41.08
CA VAL A 40 -16.89 -31.17 -40.69
C VAL A 40 -16.09 -30.26 -41.62
N ILE A 41 -15.91 -29.00 -41.20
CA ILE A 41 -15.12 -27.98 -41.92
C ILE A 41 -13.63 -28.36 -41.96
N ASN A 42 -13.11 -29.00 -40.90
CA ASN A 42 -11.75 -29.55 -40.85
C ASN A 42 -11.72 -30.81 -39.97
N LYS A 43 -11.29 -31.94 -40.56
CA LYS A 43 -11.26 -33.26 -39.91
C LYS A 43 -10.32 -33.32 -38.70
N TYR A 44 -9.20 -32.58 -38.71
CA TYR A 44 -8.22 -32.63 -37.62
C TYR A 44 -8.74 -31.96 -36.35
N SER A 45 -9.29 -30.75 -36.48
CA SER A 45 -9.90 -30.03 -35.35
C SER A 45 -11.13 -30.75 -34.80
N ASP A 46 -11.93 -31.36 -35.67
CA ASP A 46 -13.12 -32.13 -35.28
C ASP A 46 -12.75 -33.43 -34.55
N ALA A 47 -11.68 -34.12 -34.97
CA ALA A 47 -11.12 -35.26 -34.23
C ALA A 47 -10.58 -34.86 -32.85
N GLN A 48 -9.83 -33.75 -32.75
CA GLN A 48 -9.38 -33.23 -31.44
C GLN A 48 -10.55 -32.83 -30.54
N LEU A 49 -11.59 -32.17 -31.08
CA LEU A 49 -12.78 -31.82 -30.29
C LEU A 49 -13.48 -33.06 -29.74
N ARG A 50 -13.64 -34.12 -30.55
CA ARG A 50 -14.25 -35.38 -30.13
C ARG A 50 -13.45 -36.05 -29.01
N GLU A 51 -12.12 -36.06 -29.12
CA GLU A 51 -11.24 -36.63 -28.09
C GLU A 51 -11.31 -35.84 -26.77
N ILE A 52 -11.31 -34.50 -26.84
CA ILE A 52 -11.51 -33.65 -25.65
C ILE A 52 -12.90 -33.89 -25.03
N ILE A 53 -13.97 -33.99 -25.83
CA ILE A 53 -15.32 -34.29 -25.35
C ILE A 53 -15.39 -35.68 -24.70
N LYS A 54 -14.68 -36.67 -25.23
CA LYS A 54 -14.58 -38.02 -24.67
C LYS A 54 -13.91 -37.98 -23.29
N GLN A 55 -12.73 -37.36 -23.18
CA GLN A 55 -12.02 -37.19 -21.90
C GLN A 55 -12.82 -36.37 -20.87
N MET A 56 -13.57 -35.36 -21.31
CA MET A 56 -14.49 -34.59 -20.45
C MET A 56 -15.63 -35.47 -19.91
N ARG A 57 -16.21 -36.37 -20.72
CA ARG A 57 -17.24 -37.33 -20.28
C ARG A 57 -16.66 -38.35 -19.31
N GLU A 58 -15.54 -38.98 -19.64
CA GLU A 58 -14.84 -39.94 -18.78
C GLU A 58 -14.53 -39.34 -17.40
N ARG A 59 -14.00 -38.10 -17.35
CA ARG A 59 -13.83 -37.36 -16.09
C ARG A 59 -15.14 -37.12 -15.34
N THR A 60 -16.19 -36.71 -16.06
CA THR A 60 -17.52 -36.46 -15.46
C THR A 60 -18.10 -37.72 -14.83
N ASP A 61 -17.94 -38.87 -15.48
CA ASP A 61 -18.45 -40.15 -14.97
C ASP A 61 -17.59 -40.70 -13.82
N VAL A 62 -16.27 -40.46 -13.81
CA VAL A 62 -15.43 -40.69 -12.61
C VAL A 62 -15.88 -39.82 -11.42
N TYR A 63 -16.23 -38.54 -11.63
CA TYR A 63 -16.78 -37.70 -10.56
C TYR A 63 -18.16 -38.16 -10.07
N LYS A 64 -19.04 -38.66 -10.97
CA LYS A 64 -20.30 -39.31 -10.55
C LYS A 64 -20.05 -40.57 -9.74
N GLY A 65 -19.06 -41.38 -10.11
CA GLY A 65 -18.63 -42.55 -9.33
C GLY A 65 -18.20 -42.16 -7.91
N LYS A 66 -17.40 -41.10 -7.76
CA LYS A 66 -16.98 -40.58 -6.44
C LYS A 66 -18.11 -39.99 -5.59
N LEU A 67 -19.25 -39.62 -6.18
CA LEU A 67 -20.46 -39.24 -5.44
C LEU A 67 -21.26 -40.45 -4.93
N LEU A 68 -21.03 -41.64 -5.48
CA LEU A 68 -21.66 -42.90 -5.07
C LEU A 68 -20.80 -43.71 -4.11
N ASP A 69 -19.47 -43.65 -4.23
CA ASP A 69 -18.51 -44.24 -3.27
C ASP A 69 -17.39 -43.22 -2.91
N PRO A 70 -17.37 -42.71 -1.67
CA PRO A 70 -16.33 -41.79 -1.18
C PRO A 70 -14.92 -42.38 -1.08
N TYR A 71 -14.74 -43.71 -1.12
CA TYR A 71 -13.45 -44.37 -0.86
C TYR A 71 -12.75 -44.94 -2.11
N ALA A 72 -13.30 -44.71 -3.31
CA ALA A 72 -12.68 -45.15 -4.57
C ALA A 72 -11.32 -44.46 -4.84
N SER A 73 -10.23 -45.20 -4.65
CA SER A 73 -8.86 -44.76 -4.92
C SER A 73 -8.60 -44.57 -6.41
N SER A 74 -7.90 -43.49 -6.78
CA SER A 74 -7.65 -43.13 -8.18
C SER A 74 -6.34 -43.73 -8.69
N PRO A 75 -6.26 -44.23 -9.94
CA PRO A 75 -5.06 -44.91 -10.46
C PRO A 75 -3.99 -43.97 -11.06
N GLU A 76 -4.13 -42.64 -10.95
CA GLU A 76 -3.16 -41.69 -11.50
C GLU A 76 -2.04 -41.34 -10.51
N HIS A 77 -0.80 -41.51 -10.97
CA HIS A 77 0.42 -41.17 -10.21
C HIS A 77 0.51 -39.65 -10.01
N SER A 78 0.59 -39.20 -8.76
CA SER A 78 0.77 -37.78 -8.45
C SER A 78 2.12 -37.26 -9.00
N PRO A 79 2.19 -36.04 -9.57
CA PRO A 79 3.47 -35.44 -9.94
C PRO A 79 4.33 -35.19 -8.67
N PRO A 80 5.66 -35.38 -8.73
CA PRO A 80 6.51 -35.29 -7.55
C PRO A 80 6.62 -33.87 -7.00
N VAL A 81 6.48 -33.73 -5.69
CA VAL A 81 6.65 -32.48 -4.96
C VAL A 81 8.13 -32.09 -4.92
N ILE A 82 8.49 -30.96 -5.53
CA ILE A 82 9.85 -30.42 -5.47
C ILE A 82 10.04 -29.68 -4.14
N ASN A 83 10.55 -30.41 -3.14
CA ASN A 83 11.10 -29.81 -1.93
C ASN A 83 12.54 -29.33 -2.19
N THR A 84 12.78 -28.02 -2.12
CA THR A 84 14.13 -27.44 -2.24
C THR A 84 14.60 -26.75 -0.96
N SER A 85 14.96 -27.57 0.03
CA SER A 85 15.94 -27.16 1.04
C SER A 85 16.87 -28.33 1.42
N SER A 86 18.17 -28.05 1.49
CA SER A 86 19.26 -28.95 1.95
C SER A 86 19.43 -30.32 1.27
N ASN A 87 20.40 -30.42 0.35
CA ASN A 87 21.62 -31.22 0.54
C ASN A 87 22.49 -31.27 -0.74
N ILE A 88 23.59 -30.53 -0.77
CA ILE A 88 24.68 -30.75 -1.73
C ILE A 88 25.83 -31.39 -0.96
N LYS A 89 26.18 -32.65 -1.30
CA LYS A 89 27.44 -33.26 -0.87
C LYS A 89 28.54 -33.00 -1.90
N PRO A 90 29.80 -32.76 -1.47
CA PRO A 90 30.85 -32.25 -2.36
C PRO A 90 31.54 -33.36 -3.16
N ARG A 91 32.01 -33.02 -4.37
CA ARG A 91 33.01 -33.79 -5.12
C ARG A 91 34.18 -32.86 -5.44
N GLY A 92 35.40 -33.28 -5.10
CA GLY A 92 36.47 -32.32 -4.78
C GLY A 92 37.59 -32.15 -5.80
N LYS A 93 38.42 -31.14 -5.50
CA LYS A 93 39.80 -30.88 -5.93
C LYS A 93 40.07 -30.69 -7.43
N LYS A 94 40.43 -29.45 -7.77
CA LYS A 94 41.85 -29.04 -7.88
C LYS A 94 41.94 -27.52 -7.71
N ASP A 95 42.73 -27.06 -6.74
CA ASP A 95 43.55 -25.86 -6.93
C ASP A 95 44.74 -25.80 -5.97
N LYS A 96 45.77 -25.03 -6.34
CA LYS A 96 47.10 -25.02 -5.73
C LYS A 96 47.43 -23.64 -5.12
N ARG A 97 48.09 -23.66 -3.95
CA ARG A 97 48.95 -22.59 -3.37
C ARG A 97 48.19 -21.31 -2.94
N ASN A 98 48.58 -20.57 -1.90
CA ASN A 98 49.62 -20.75 -0.87
C ASN A 98 49.09 -20.18 0.46
N THR A 99 49.43 -20.78 1.59
CA THR A 99 49.19 -20.23 2.93
C THR A 99 50.54 -20.01 3.62
N VAL A 100 50.76 -18.80 4.13
CA VAL A 100 51.92 -18.49 5.00
C VAL A 100 51.53 -18.82 6.44
N LEU A 101 52.41 -19.55 7.13
CA LEU A 101 52.26 -19.96 8.52
C LEU A 101 52.62 -18.82 9.47
N ILE A 102 51.83 -18.62 10.54
CA ILE A 102 52.35 -18.15 11.83
C ILE A 102 51.75 -19.05 12.93
N SER A 103 52.59 -19.44 13.88
CA SER A 103 52.40 -20.50 14.87
C SER A 103 51.73 -20.05 16.18
N ASN A 104 51.06 -20.98 16.85
CA ASN A 104 50.57 -20.81 18.23
C ASN A 104 51.70 -20.97 19.28
N GLN A 105 51.65 -20.14 20.34
CA GLN A 105 52.08 -20.45 21.71
C GLN A 105 50.92 -19.99 22.62
N SER A 106 50.24 -20.84 23.40
CA SER A 106 50.66 -21.64 24.56
C SER A 106 50.48 -20.91 25.90
N ASN A 107 49.59 -21.46 26.74
CA ASN A 107 49.48 -21.39 28.21
C ASN A 107 49.36 -20.04 28.94
N ASN A 108 48.24 -19.84 29.67
CA ASN A 108 48.28 -20.09 31.13
C ASN A 108 46.88 -20.21 31.81
N HIS A 109 46.88 -20.57 33.10
CA HIS A 109 45.79 -21.27 33.82
C HIS A 109 45.01 -20.41 34.85
N ARG A 110 43.66 -20.52 34.85
CA ARG A 110 42.72 -20.56 36.03
C ARG A 110 42.66 -19.36 37.02
N PRO A 111 41.66 -19.29 37.95
CA PRO A 111 40.31 -19.88 37.98
C PRO A 111 39.16 -18.84 38.17
N ALA A 112 37.91 -19.31 38.20
CA ALA A 112 36.70 -18.50 38.39
C ALA A 112 36.48 -17.98 39.83
N LYS A 113 35.64 -16.94 39.95
CA LYS A 113 34.84 -16.65 41.16
C LYS A 113 33.39 -16.35 40.78
N ILE A 114 32.47 -17.06 41.42
CA ILE A 114 31.03 -16.80 41.41
C ILE A 114 30.73 -15.81 42.55
N PHE A 115 29.86 -14.82 42.32
CA PHE A 115 29.07 -14.23 43.40
C PHE A 115 27.68 -13.82 42.88
N LEU A 116 26.67 -14.06 43.72
CA LEU A 116 25.25 -13.87 43.44
C LEU A 116 24.74 -12.48 43.91
N ASN A 117 23.55 -12.13 43.39
CA ASN A 117 22.48 -11.32 44.01
C ASN A 117 22.32 -9.81 43.76
N THR A 118 21.04 -9.47 43.58
CA THR A 118 20.32 -8.20 43.92
C THR A 118 20.51 -6.98 42.99
N PRO A 119 19.50 -6.08 42.88
CA PRO A 119 18.49 -6.23 41.83
C PRO A 119 18.47 -5.05 40.83
N MET A 120 17.86 -5.28 39.66
CA MET A 120 17.74 -4.28 38.60
C MET A 120 16.70 -3.20 38.95
N TYR A 121 17.14 -2.12 39.60
CA TYR A 121 16.33 -0.93 39.81
C TYR A 121 16.11 -0.15 38.50
N TYR A 122 14.88 0.34 38.31
CA TYR A 122 14.51 1.23 37.22
C TYR A 122 15.44 2.46 37.16
N MET A 123 16.14 2.66 36.05
CA MET A 123 16.70 3.95 35.69
C MET A 123 15.89 4.57 34.55
N ALA A 124 15.24 5.70 34.86
CA ALA A 124 14.65 6.57 33.85
C ALA A 124 15.77 7.14 32.93
N PRO A 125 15.48 7.43 31.65
CA PRO A 125 16.51 7.86 30.70
C PRO A 125 17.11 9.22 31.08
N VAL A 126 18.44 9.26 31.18
CA VAL A 126 19.24 10.45 31.54
C VAL A 126 19.37 11.42 30.33
N SER A 127 18.27 11.64 29.60
CA SER A 127 18.22 12.50 28.40
C SER A 127 17.62 13.88 28.65
N ALA A 128 17.13 14.17 29.87
CA ALA A 128 16.32 15.35 30.17
C ALA A 128 17.06 16.53 30.84
N LEU A 129 18.30 16.37 31.34
CA LEU A 129 18.92 17.35 32.27
C LEU A 129 20.20 18.06 31.82
N TYR A 130 20.66 17.90 30.57
CA TYR A 130 21.86 18.60 30.08
C TYR A 130 21.65 19.40 28.78
N LYS A 131 20.61 20.26 28.78
CA LYS A 131 20.25 21.09 27.62
C LYS A 131 19.96 22.56 27.97
N LYS A 132 20.99 23.30 28.39
CA LYS A 132 21.08 24.76 28.25
C LYS A 132 22.54 25.24 28.34
N ASN A 133 22.89 26.25 27.54
CA ASN A 133 24.07 27.13 27.67
C ASN A 133 25.49 26.68 27.25
N LYS A 134 25.71 25.53 26.57
CA LYS A 134 26.99 25.26 25.85
C LYS A 134 26.89 25.13 24.32
N ILE A 135 25.72 25.39 23.73
CA ILE A 135 25.44 25.09 22.32
C ILE A 135 25.90 26.18 21.32
N LYS A 136 26.25 27.41 21.76
CA LYS A 136 26.48 28.53 20.80
C LYS A 136 27.91 28.78 20.31
N ILE A 137 28.95 28.16 20.88
CA ILE A 137 30.36 28.47 20.53
C ILE A 137 31.18 27.23 20.09
N SER A 138 30.70 26.01 20.34
CA SER A 138 31.39 24.77 19.93
C SER A 138 30.97 24.20 18.56
N ILE A 139 30.13 24.91 17.79
CA ILE A 139 29.55 24.41 16.53
C ILE A 139 30.46 24.59 15.31
N LEU A 140 31.42 25.54 15.33
CA LEU A 140 32.21 25.87 14.13
C LEU A 140 33.51 25.06 13.93
N ALA A 141 34.06 24.43 14.98
CA ALA A 141 35.45 23.95 14.98
C ALA A 141 35.64 22.43 15.19
N TYR A 142 34.64 21.69 15.67
CA TYR A 142 34.77 20.25 15.94
C TYR A 142 33.86 19.39 15.05
N SER A 143 34.50 18.51 14.28
CA SER A 143 33.93 17.33 13.63
C SER A 143 32.79 17.50 12.60
N PHE A 144 33.05 18.24 11.52
CA PHE A 144 32.27 18.15 10.27
C PHE A 144 32.53 16.79 9.58
N VAL A 145 32.00 15.70 10.12
CA VAL A 145 31.89 14.38 9.47
C VAL A 145 30.47 14.30 8.94
N CYS A 146 30.32 14.15 7.62
CA CYS A 146 29.02 14.28 6.97
C CYS A 146 28.24 12.96 7.13
N SER A 147 27.16 13.00 7.92
CA SER A 147 26.35 11.80 8.11
C SER A 147 25.53 11.50 6.87
N SER A 148 25.42 10.22 6.54
CA SER A 148 24.70 9.75 5.36
C SER A 148 23.19 10.10 5.38
N LEU A 149 22.65 10.38 6.56
CA LEU A 149 21.25 10.74 6.78
C LEU A 149 21.02 12.25 6.99
N ASP A 150 22.06 13.08 6.88
CA ASP A 150 21.93 14.52 7.10
C ASP A 150 21.19 15.20 5.92
N ARG A 151 20.13 15.95 6.23
CA ARG A 151 19.35 16.73 5.27
C ARG A 151 20.22 17.77 4.55
N TRP A 152 21.24 18.31 5.22
CA TRP A 152 22.19 19.24 4.61
C TRP A 152 23.02 18.59 3.50
N TYR A 153 23.40 17.32 3.66
CA TYR A 153 24.11 16.58 2.61
C TYR A 153 23.22 16.32 1.39
N ILE A 154 21.93 16.06 1.60
CA ILE A 154 20.98 15.87 0.49
C ILE A 154 20.73 17.18 -0.25
N ILE A 155 20.64 18.33 0.46
CA ILE A 155 20.58 19.66 -0.16
C ILE A 155 21.84 19.92 -0.98
N TRP A 156 23.02 19.57 -0.47
CA TRP A 156 24.27 19.65 -1.24
C TRP A 156 24.25 18.74 -2.49
N LEU A 157 23.82 17.48 -2.36
CA LEU A 157 23.66 16.57 -3.49
C LEU A 157 22.64 17.05 -4.53
N SER A 158 21.60 17.79 -4.13
CA SER A 158 20.71 18.51 -5.06
C SER A 158 21.48 19.53 -5.90
N ILE A 159 22.37 20.33 -5.28
CA ILE A 159 23.20 21.33 -5.97
C ILE A 159 24.16 20.65 -6.96
N VAL A 160 24.84 19.58 -6.54
CA VAL A 160 25.69 18.76 -7.43
C VAL A 160 24.89 18.15 -8.58
N THR A 161 23.66 17.70 -8.31
CA THR A 161 22.74 17.17 -9.32
C THR A 161 22.26 18.24 -10.31
N ILE A 162 22.05 19.49 -9.87
CA ILE A 162 21.74 20.63 -10.76
C ILE A 162 22.94 20.92 -11.67
N ALA A 163 24.16 20.94 -11.14
CA ALA A 163 25.38 21.12 -11.93
C ALA A 163 25.58 19.98 -12.95
N LEU A 164 25.26 18.74 -12.59
CA LEU A 164 25.22 17.62 -13.54
C LEU A 164 24.12 17.77 -14.59
N ASN A 165 22.90 18.17 -14.25
CA ASN A 165 21.86 18.40 -15.25
C ASN A 165 22.25 19.53 -16.21
N TYR A 166 22.89 20.60 -15.73
CA TYR A 166 23.47 21.64 -16.60
C TYR A 166 24.45 21.04 -17.62
N ASN A 167 25.47 20.31 -17.18
CA ASN A 167 26.44 19.69 -18.09
C ASN A 167 25.76 18.67 -19.03
N LEU A 168 24.88 17.81 -18.51
CA LEU A 168 24.20 16.75 -19.24
C LEU A 168 23.32 17.27 -20.39
N TRP A 169 22.60 18.37 -20.19
CA TRP A 169 21.71 18.96 -21.20
C TRP A 169 22.41 19.98 -22.11
N PHE A 170 23.32 20.81 -21.59
CA PHE A 170 23.94 21.85 -22.40
C PHE A 170 25.17 21.38 -23.18
N ILE A 171 25.81 20.24 -22.85
CA ILE A 171 26.90 19.70 -23.68
C ILE A 171 26.37 19.20 -25.04
N PRO A 172 25.35 18.32 -25.14
CA PRO A 172 24.84 17.84 -26.43
C PRO A 172 24.28 18.95 -27.32
N VAL A 173 23.50 19.88 -26.75
CA VAL A 173 22.97 21.02 -27.52
C VAL A 173 24.09 21.94 -28.02
N ARG A 174 25.12 22.23 -27.21
CA ARG A 174 26.30 22.99 -27.65
C ARG A 174 27.27 22.17 -28.52
N MET A 175 26.99 20.90 -28.80
CA MET A 175 27.72 20.10 -29.79
C MET A 175 26.99 20.06 -31.13
N ALA A 176 25.65 20.02 -31.11
CA ALA A 176 24.84 19.95 -32.33
C ALA A 176 24.51 21.33 -32.91
N PHE A 177 24.08 22.30 -32.09
CA PHE A 177 23.56 23.58 -32.58
C PHE A 177 24.61 24.70 -32.51
N PRO A 178 24.64 25.64 -33.48
CA PRO A 178 25.61 26.74 -33.54
C PRO A 178 25.29 27.87 -32.54
N TYR A 179 25.34 27.57 -31.25
CA TYR A 179 25.11 28.53 -30.16
C TYR A 179 26.38 29.23 -29.64
N HIS A 180 27.51 29.04 -30.34
CA HIS A 180 28.80 29.68 -30.09
C HIS A 180 28.90 31.03 -30.80
N THR A 181 28.22 32.06 -30.29
CA THR A 181 28.40 33.43 -30.79
C THR A 181 29.34 34.21 -29.85
N PRO A 182 30.09 35.22 -30.34
CA PRO A 182 31.05 35.96 -29.51
C PRO A 182 30.44 36.58 -28.24
N GLY A 183 29.15 36.92 -28.26
CA GLY A 183 28.42 37.43 -27.10
C GLY A 183 27.94 36.38 -26.10
N THR A 184 27.73 35.11 -26.52
CA THR A 184 27.26 34.04 -25.61
C THR A 184 28.40 33.24 -24.97
N VAL A 185 29.57 33.17 -25.62
CA VAL A 185 30.74 32.43 -25.11
C VAL A 185 31.14 32.84 -23.68
N PRO A 186 31.22 34.14 -23.28
CA PRO A 186 31.55 34.53 -21.90
C PRO A 186 30.54 34.02 -20.86
N LEU A 187 29.25 33.98 -21.21
CA LEU A 187 28.20 33.44 -20.34
C LEU A 187 28.34 31.93 -20.18
N TRP A 188 28.61 31.20 -21.28
CA TRP A 188 28.87 29.76 -21.22
C TRP A 188 30.08 29.42 -20.35
N VAL A 189 31.20 30.13 -20.52
CA VAL A 189 32.42 29.95 -19.70
C VAL A 189 32.11 30.21 -18.22
N THR A 190 31.32 31.24 -17.89
CA THR A 190 30.95 31.56 -16.50
C THR A 190 30.14 30.43 -15.85
N LEU A 191 29.15 29.88 -16.57
CA LEU A 191 28.34 28.76 -16.08
C LEU A 191 29.13 27.45 -15.99
N ASP A 192 30.02 27.19 -16.94
CA ASP A 192 30.91 26.03 -16.97
C ASP A 192 31.88 26.04 -15.76
N VAL A 193 32.50 27.19 -15.46
CA VAL A 193 33.37 27.37 -14.28
C VAL A 193 32.58 27.21 -12.97
N LEU A 194 31.34 27.71 -12.90
CA LEU A 194 30.48 27.54 -11.72
C LEU A 194 30.15 26.06 -11.47
N ALA A 195 29.84 25.30 -12.53
CA ALA A 195 29.56 23.87 -12.43
C ALA A 195 30.81 23.07 -12.00
N ASP A 196 31.98 23.41 -12.52
CA ASP A 196 33.25 22.75 -12.16
C ASP A 196 33.67 23.05 -10.71
N LEU A 197 33.45 24.29 -10.23
CA LEU A 197 33.65 24.66 -8.82
C LEU A 197 32.81 23.78 -7.89
N ILE A 198 31.55 23.51 -8.24
CA ILE A 198 30.66 22.63 -7.46
C ILE A 198 31.23 21.19 -7.41
N TYR A 199 31.75 20.66 -8.51
CA TYR A 199 32.36 19.33 -8.53
C TYR A 199 33.65 19.25 -7.72
N ILE A 200 34.50 20.28 -7.77
CA ILE A 200 35.73 20.39 -6.98
C ILE A 200 35.39 20.43 -5.48
N ILE A 201 34.41 21.24 -5.08
CA ILE A 201 33.95 21.31 -3.67
C ILE A 201 33.38 19.96 -3.22
N ASP A 202 32.60 19.28 -4.05
CA ASP A 202 32.07 17.95 -3.72
C ASP A 202 33.20 16.94 -3.47
N MET A 203 34.13 16.82 -4.43
CA MET A 203 35.27 15.89 -4.38
C MET A 203 36.24 16.17 -3.23
N LEU A 204 36.51 17.43 -2.89
CA LEU A 204 37.49 17.80 -1.86
C LEU A 204 36.90 17.94 -0.45
N VAL A 205 35.65 18.41 -0.34
CA VAL A 205 35.04 18.77 0.95
C VAL A 205 34.06 17.70 1.41
N PHE A 206 33.14 17.24 0.57
CA PHE A 206 32.02 16.40 1.00
C PHE A 206 32.33 14.90 0.91
N GLN A 207 32.76 14.41 -0.25
CA GLN A 207 33.00 12.99 -0.47
C GLN A 207 34.04 12.36 0.49
N PRO A 208 35.18 13.02 0.82
CA PRO A 208 36.16 12.48 1.76
C PRO A 208 35.75 12.59 3.24
N ARG A 209 34.52 13.04 3.53
CA ARG A 209 33.95 13.19 4.89
C ARG A 209 32.67 12.37 5.09
N LEU A 210 32.25 11.61 4.08
CA LEU A 210 31.01 10.82 4.09
C LEU A 210 31.15 9.57 4.97
N GLN A 211 30.23 9.40 5.92
CA GLN A 211 30.17 8.20 6.76
C GLN A 211 29.79 6.95 5.95
N PHE A 212 30.34 5.81 6.35
CA PHE A 212 30.01 4.50 5.81
C PHE A 212 29.91 3.47 6.94
N CYS A 213 29.15 2.40 6.70
CA CYS A 213 28.90 1.36 7.68
C CYS A 213 29.69 0.09 7.35
N ILE A 214 30.39 -0.50 8.33
CA ILE A 214 30.97 -1.84 8.24
C ILE A 214 30.35 -2.69 9.34
N ALA A 215 29.85 -3.88 9.00
CA ALA A 215 29.29 -4.86 9.95
C ALA A 215 28.16 -4.35 10.87
N GLY A 216 27.54 -3.20 10.55
CA GLY A 216 26.50 -2.54 11.36
C GLY A 216 26.98 -1.26 12.05
N ASP A 217 28.29 -1.09 12.24
CA ASP A 217 28.89 0.07 12.89
C ASP A 217 29.15 1.22 11.91
N ILE A 218 28.80 2.44 12.31
CA ILE A 218 29.08 3.67 11.56
C ILE A 218 30.49 4.13 11.91
N ILE A 219 31.39 4.18 10.92
CA ILE A 219 32.76 4.63 11.14
C ILE A 219 32.84 6.16 11.08
N TYR A 220 33.39 6.75 12.14
CA TYR A 220 33.60 8.21 12.26
C TYR A 220 35.05 8.67 12.03
N ASP A 221 36.01 7.74 11.97
CA ASP A 221 37.42 8.09 11.78
C ASP A 221 37.69 8.65 10.38
N ARG A 222 38.14 9.91 10.35
CA ARG A 222 38.46 10.67 9.15
C ARG A 222 39.58 10.04 8.30
N THR A 223 40.52 9.33 8.93
CA THR A 223 41.62 8.67 8.21
C THR A 223 41.09 7.47 7.43
N VAL A 224 40.28 6.65 8.08
CA VAL A 224 39.62 5.47 7.51
C VAL A 224 38.61 5.87 6.43
N ILE A 225 37.77 6.89 6.67
CA ILE A 225 36.81 7.42 5.66
C ILE A 225 37.55 7.91 4.40
N LYS A 226 38.61 8.72 4.56
CA LYS A 226 39.39 9.23 3.41
C LYS A 226 40.06 8.11 2.62
N LYS A 227 40.58 7.09 3.31
CA LYS A 227 41.16 5.91 2.66
C LYS A 227 40.10 5.15 1.88
N ASN A 228 38.97 4.82 2.51
CA ASN A 228 37.84 4.13 1.87
C ASN A 228 37.31 4.86 0.62
N TYR A 229 37.25 6.21 0.64
CA TYR A 229 36.87 6.98 -0.54
C TYR A 229 37.92 6.90 -1.66
N ARG A 230 39.22 7.04 -1.34
CA ARG A 230 40.33 6.94 -2.32
C ARG A 230 40.44 5.57 -2.97
N ASP A 231 40.22 4.51 -2.19
CA ASP A 231 40.28 3.12 -2.65
C ASP A 231 39.01 2.73 -3.45
N SER A 232 37.95 3.54 -3.41
CA SER A 232 36.70 3.31 -4.12
C SER A 232 36.72 3.83 -5.56
N ARG A 233 36.06 3.10 -6.47
CA ARG A 233 35.81 3.54 -7.87
C ARG A 233 35.14 4.91 -7.97
N LYS A 234 34.43 5.35 -6.93
CA LYS A 234 33.82 6.68 -6.87
C LYS A 234 34.84 7.80 -7.05
N PHE A 235 36.00 7.70 -6.39
CA PHE A 235 37.07 8.68 -6.54
C PHE A 235 37.63 8.72 -7.97
N GLN A 236 37.69 7.58 -8.66
CA GLN A 236 38.13 7.53 -10.07
C GLN A 236 37.16 8.29 -10.99
N TYR A 237 35.85 8.09 -10.83
CA TYR A 237 34.83 8.82 -11.59
C TYR A 237 34.83 10.32 -11.27
N ASP A 238 34.94 10.69 -9.99
CA ASP A 238 35.02 12.08 -9.54
C ASP A 238 36.26 12.78 -10.15
N LEU A 239 37.43 12.13 -10.11
CA LEU A 239 38.67 12.64 -10.69
C LEU A 239 38.59 12.85 -12.21
N ILE A 240 38.01 11.88 -12.95
CA ILE A 240 37.78 12.01 -14.40
C ILE A 240 36.83 13.18 -14.71
N SER A 241 35.77 13.35 -13.90
CA SER A 241 34.77 14.41 -14.11
C SER A 241 35.30 15.84 -13.85
N VAL A 242 36.39 15.96 -13.09
CA VAL A 242 37.03 17.25 -12.73
C VAL A 242 38.26 17.56 -13.61
N MET A 243 38.71 16.64 -14.45
CA MET A 243 39.88 16.85 -15.31
C MET A 243 39.69 18.09 -16.23
N PRO A 244 40.62 19.07 -16.20
CA PRO A 244 40.46 20.38 -16.85
C PRO A 244 40.81 20.34 -18.34
N LEU A 245 40.10 19.50 -19.10
CA LEU A 245 40.26 19.38 -20.56
C LEU A 245 39.91 20.68 -21.31
N ASP A 246 39.22 21.62 -20.66
CA ASP A 246 38.82 22.92 -21.21
C ASP A 246 40.02 23.83 -21.47
N LEU A 247 41.19 23.55 -20.89
CA LEU A 247 42.45 24.24 -21.24
C LEU A 247 42.82 24.05 -22.72
N LEU A 248 42.29 23.01 -23.38
CA LEU A 248 42.43 22.77 -24.82
C LEU A 248 41.66 23.78 -25.69
N TYR A 249 40.83 24.65 -25.10
CA TYR A 249 40.20 25.76 -25.83
C TYR A 249 41.21 26.77 -26.38
N MET A 250 42.37 26.95 -25.74
CA MET A 250 43.41 27.86 -26.23
C MET A 250 44.00 27.44 -27.59
N PRO A 251 44.47 26.18 -27.79
CA PRO A 251 44.97 25.73 -29.09
C PRO A 251 43.90 25.33 -30.12
N PHE A 252 42.73 24.81 -29.71
CA PHE A 252 41.75 24.22 -30.64
C PHE A 252 40.44 25.01 -30.82
N GLY A 253 40.34 26.17 -30.17
CA GLY A 253 39.13 26.98 -30.11
C GLY A 253 38.07 26.43 -29.16
N PHE A 254 37.01 27.22 -28.92
CA PHE A 254 35.93 26.83 -28.02
C PHE A 254 35.10 25.66 -28.60
N ARG A 255 35.36 24.43 -28.14
CA ARG A 255 34.69 23.21 -28.60
C ARG A 255 34.11 22.42 -27.44
N SER A 256 32.79 22.33 -27.37
CA SER A 256 32.03 21.65 -26.30
C SER A 256 32.41 20.17 -26.08
N LEU A 257 33.00 19.52 -27.08
CA LEU A 257 33.48 18.13 -27.04
C LEU A 257 34.44 17.84 -25.88
N PHE A 258 35.37 18.76 -25.58
CA PHE A 258 36.37 18.56 -24.53
C PHE A 258 35.75 18.48 -23.12
N ARG A 259 34.51 18.92 -22.96
CA ARG A 259 33.78 18.95 -21.69
C ARG A 259 33.00 17.66 -21.38
N ILE A 260 32.98 16.69 -22.30
CA ILE A 260 32.17 15.46 -22.17
C ILE A 260 32.54 14.61 -20.93
N ASN A 261 33.76 14.73 -20.43
CA ASN A 261 34.21 14.05 -19.21
C ASN A 261 33.37 14.38 -17.96
N ARG A 262 32.73 15.57 -17.91
CA ARG A 262 31.89 15.98 -16.78
C ARG A 262 30.66 15.09 -16.60
N ILE A 263 30.22 14.39 -17.64
CA ILE A 263 29.08 13.45 -17.60
C ILE A 263 29.40 12.19 -16.75
N MET A 264 30.68 11.89 -16.49
CA MET A 264 31.11 10.74 -15.68
C MET A 264 30.79 10.85 -14.18
N LYS A 265 30.20 11.97 -13.72
CA LYS A 265 29.89 12.23 -12.30
C LYS A 265 28.72 11.36 -11.79
N VAL A 266 29.01 10.38 -10.93
CA VAL A 266 28.04 9.34 -10.48
C VAL A 266 27.10 9.81 -9.34
N SER A 267 27.33 10.99 -8.74
CA SER A 267 26.60 11.46 -7.55
C SER A 267 25.07 11.56 -7.67
N PHE A 268 24.51 11.57 -8.89
CA PHE A 268 23.06 11.57 -9.12
C PHE A 268 22.35 10.29 -8.65
N TYR A 269 22.98 9.12 -8.79
CA TYR A 269 22.37 7.87 -8.33
C TYR A 269 22.22 7.86 -6.80
N GLU A 270 23.28 8.26 -6.09
CA GLU A 270 23.25 8.44 -4.63
C GLU A 270 22.22 9.49 -4.19
N PHE A 271 22.11 10.60 -4.92
CA PHE A 271 21.09 11.61 -4.67
C PHE A 271 19.67 11.03 -4.83
N SER A 272 19.43 10.33 -5.95
CA SER A 272 18.15 9.70 -6.26
C SER A 272 17.73 8.71 -5.18
N ASP A 273 18.62 7.82 -4.76
CA ASP A 273 18.30 6.76 -3.79
C ASP A 273 17.98 7.34 -2.41
N ARG A 274 18.72 8.38 -2.00
CA ARG A 274 18.48 9.08 -0.71
C ARG A 274 17.22 9.92 -0.74
N LEU A 275 16.92 10.58 -1.86
CA LEU A 275 15.67 11.32 -2.03
C LEU A 275 14.48 10.35 -2.03
N GLU A 276 14.59 9.20 -2.70
CA GLU A 276 13.57 8.15 -2.71
C GLU A 276 13.28 7.61 -1.31
N GLY A 277 14.32 7.38 -0.49
CA GLY A 277 14.19 6.90 0.89
C GLY A 277 13.61 7.90 1.90
N ILE A 278 13.58 9.19 1.59
CA ILE A 278 13.06 10.26 2.48
C ILE A 278 11.66 10.72 2.06
N MET A 279 11.32 10.60 0.78
CA MET A 279 10.01 10.97 0.26
C MET A 279 8.93 9.99 0.77
N THR A 280 7.96 10.52 1.52
CA THR A 280 6.78 9.74 2.00
C THR A 280 6.02 9.03 0.88
N LYS A 281 6.15 9.51 -0.36
CA LYS A 281 5.59 8.92 -1.58
C LYS A 281 6.69 8.68 -2.61
N ALA A 282 7.57 7.72 -2.34
CA ALA A 282 8.69 7.31 -3.21
C ALA A 282 8.30 7.15 -4.70
N TYR A 283 7.10 6.65 -4.99
CA TYR A 283 6.61 6.48 -6.37
C TYR A 283 6.56 7.79 -7.18
N ILE A 284 6.37 8.95 -6.54
CA ILE A 284 6.37 10.26 -7.21
C ILE A 284 7.76 10.57 -7.76
N TRP A 285 8.82 10.29 -6.98
CA TRP A 285 10.19 10.48 -7.44
C TRP A 285 10.53 9.56 -8.62
N ARG A 286 10.07 8.30 -8.59
CA ARG A 286 10.22 7.36 -9.72
C ARG A 286 9.64 7.94 -11.01
N VAL A 287 8.41 8.47 -10.97
CA VAL A 287 7.76 9.13 -12.12
C VAL A 287 8.61 10.29 -12.65
N ILE A 288 9.04 11.19 -11.77
CA ILE A 288 9.82 12.38 -12.16
C ILE A 288 11.15 11.96 -12.83
N ARG A 289 11.86 10.98 -12.23
CA ARG A 289 13.11 10.42 -12.76
C ARG A 289 12.91 9.82 -14.16
N THR A 290 11.86 9.02 -14.35
CA THR A 290 11.51 8.39 -15.64
C THR A 290 11.13 9.41 -16.71
N ILE A 291 10.33 10.42 -16.37
CA ILE A 291 9.98 11.51 -17.30
C ILE A 291 11.24 12.31 -17.66
N GLY A 292 12.13 12.58 -16.70
CA GLY A 292 13.42 13.22 -16.96
C GLY A 292 14.27 12.45 -17.96
N TYR A 293 14.38 11.13 -17.82
CA TYR A 293 15.08 10.27 -18.77
C TYR A 293 14.46 10.30 -20.17
N LEU A 294 13.12 10.25 -20.28
CA LEU A 294 12.42 10.40 -21.56
C LEU A 294 12.74 11.72 -22.25
N LEU A 295 12.59 12.83 -21.53
CA LEU A 295 12.84 14.16 -22.07
C LEU A 295 14.31 14.32 -22.48
N PHE A 296 15.23 13.69 -21.76
CA PHE A 296 16.64 13.66 -22.15
C PHE A 296 16.90 12.82 -23.41
N VAL A 297 16.29 11.65 -23.56
CA VAL A 297 16.42 10.84 -24.80
C VAL A 297 15.82 11.57 -26.00
N LEU A 298 14.68 12.24 -25.83
CA LEU A 298 14.08 13.13 -26.84
C LEU A 298 15.02 14.28 -27.23
N HIS A 299 15.65 14.91 -26.24
CA HIS A 299 16.64 15.96 -26.43
C HIS A 299 17.87 15.46 -27.20
N ILE A 300 18.44 14.30 -26.86
CA ILE A 300 19.55 13.69 -27.60
C ILE A 300 19.16 13.39 -29.05
N ASN A 301 17.98 12.79 -29.30
CA ASN A 301 17.54 12.56 -30.67
C ASN A 301 17.32 13.87 -31.44
N SER A 302 16.85 14.94 -30.80
CA SER A 302 16.73 16.25 -31.46
C SER A 302 18.08 16.84 -31.88
N CYS A 303 19.14 16.58 -31.10
CA CYS A 303 20.50 16.96 -31.44
C CYS A 303 21.03 16.12 -32.62
N LEU A 304 20.81 14.80 -32.57
CA LEU A 304 21.22 13.88 -33.65
C LEU A 304 20.52 14.20 -34.98
N PHE A 305 19.23 14.56 -34.95
CA PHE A 305 18.48 14.94 -36.14
C PHE A 305 18.94 16.28 -36.73
N TYR A 306 19.35 17.24 -35.89
CA TYR A 306 19.95 18.48 -36.40
C TYR A 306 21.29 18.21 -37.09
N VAL A 307 22.18 17.41 -36.48
CA VAL A 307 23.46 17.01 -37.09
C VAL A 307 23.25 16.22 -38.39
N ALA A 308 22.25 15.34 -38.44
CA ALA A 308 21.86 14.63 -39.66
C ALA A 308 21.33 15.58 -40.76
N SER A 309 20.58 16.62 -40.37
CA SER A 309 20.10 17.67 -41.30
C SER A 309 21.24 18.56 -41.82
N GLU A 310 22.21 18.89 -40.96
CA GLU A 310 23.39 19.66 -41.35
C GLU A 310 24.30 18.86 -42.29
N TYR A 311 24.54 17.57 -41.99
CA TYR A 311 25.34 16.67 -42.83
C TYR A 311 24.80 16.53 -44.25
N GLN A 312 23.47 16.51 -44.43
CA GLN A 312 22.84 16.45 -45.75
C GLN A 312 22.58 17.84 -46.37
N GLY A 313 22.77 18.91 -45.61
CA GLY A 313 22.48 20.29 -46.01
C GLY A 313 21.09 20.75 -45.58
N ILE A 314 21.06 21.83 -44.78
CA ILE A 314 19.84 22.46 -44.27
C ILE A 314 18.97 22.96 -45.43
N GLY A 315 17.67 22.68 -45.40
CA GLY A 315 16.69 23.12 -46.41
C GLY A 315 16.78 22.43 -47.77
N THR A 316 17.64 21.43 -47.96
CA THR A 316 17.81 20.73 -49.25
C THR A 316 16.59 19.91 -49.67
N ASN A 317 15.81 19.40 -48.71
CA ASN A 317 14.58 18.65 -48.98
C ASN A 317 13.53 18.83 -47.86
N LYS A 318 12.41 18.12 -47.95
CA LYS A 318 11.29 18.22 -46.98
C LYS A 318 11.53 17.45 -45.67
N TRP A 319 12.52 16.56 -45.62
CA TRP A 319 12.82 15.74 -44.44
C TRP A 319 13.77 16.44 -43.48
N VAL A 320 14.84 17.06 -44.00
CA VAL A 320 15.79 17.85 -43.20
C VAL A 320 15.13 19.08 -42.57
N TYR A 321 15.76 19.63 -41.53
CA TYR A 321 15.39 20.94 -41.02
C TYR A 321 15.47 22.02 -42.13
N SER A 322 14.41 22.84 -42.25
CA SER A 322 14.26 23.84 -43.33
C SER A 322 15.09 25.12 -43.16
N GLY A 323 15.74 25.33 -42.01
CA GLY A 323 16.43 26.59 -41.69
C GLY A 323 15.51 27.69 -41.13
N GLU A 324 14.19 27.50 -41.14
CA GLU A 324 13.24 28.51 -40.69
C GLU A 324 12.84 28.38 -39.21
N GLY A 325 12.74 29.52 -38.51
CA GLY A 325 12.34 29.60 -37.11
C GLY A 325 13.40 29.05 -36.14
N ASN A 326 12.98 28.59 -34.96
CA ASN A 326 13.91 28.06 -33.95
C ASN A 326 14.28 26.60 -34.26
N ALA A 327 15.54 26.38 -34.66
CA ALA A 327 16.09 25.07 -35.00
C ALA A 327 15.88 24.01 -33.92
N TYR A 328 16.17 24.32 -32.65
CA TYR A 328 16.00 23.36 -31.55
C TYR A 328 14.54 22.94 -31.39
N LEU A 329 13.58 23.89 -31.40
CA LEU A 329 12.16 23.56 -31.26
C LEU A 329 11.62 22.72 -32.44
N ARG A 330 12.08 22.99 -33.67
CA ARG A 330 11.72 22.21 -34.85
C ARG A 330 12.28 20.79 -34.80
N CYS A 331 13.55 20.64 -34.44
CA CYS A 331 14.20 19.33 -34.30
C CYS A 331 13.65 18.54 -33.12
N TYR A 332 13.30 19.20 -32.02
CA TYR A 332 12.67 18.58 -30.85
C TYR A 332 11.24 18.12 -31.18
N TYR A 333 10.47 18.90 -31.95
CA TYR A 333 9.17 18.47 -32.47
C TYR A 333 9.27 17.22 -33.36
N PHE A 334 10.28 17.14 -34.22
CA PHE A 334 10.58 15.92 -35.00
C PHE A 334 10.94 14.74 -34.09
N ALA A 335 11.80 14.94 -33.08
CA ALA A 335 12.20 13.91 -32.13
C ALA A 335 11.03 13.37 -31.30
N VAL A 336 10.10 14.23 -30.87
CA VAL A 336 8.86 13.84 -30.17
C VAL A 336 7.98 12.97 -31.06
N ARG A 337 7.79 13.36 -32.32
CA ARG A 337 6.94 12.61 -33.26
C ARG A 337 7.53 11.25 -33.63
N THR A 338 8.85 11.17 -33.80
CA THR A 338 9.55 9.91 -34.08
C THR A 338 9.51 8.96 -32.90
N LEU A 339 9.91 9.39 -31.69
CA LEU A 339 10.03 8.48 -30.54
C LEU A 339 8.68 8.08 -29.91
N ILE A 340 7.65 8.93 -30.02
CA ILE A 340 6.28 8.62 -29.55
C ILE A 340 5.44 8.01 -30.70
N ASN A 341 6.02 7.78 -31.88
CA ASN A 341 5.36 7.22 -33.07
C ASN A 341 4.10 8.00 -33.50
N ILE A 342 4.13 9.34 -33.40
CA ILE A 342 3.07 10.24 -33.87
C ILE A 342 3.29 10.53 -35.36
N GLY A 343 2.44 9.95 -36.21
CA GLY A 343 2.56 10.02 -37.67
C GLY A 343 2.45 11.40 -38.31
N GLY A 344 2.60 11.45 -39.64
CA GLY A 344 2.60 12.67 -40.46
C GLY A 344 3.95 13.39 -40.55
N LEU A 345 5.04 12.64 -40.38
CA LEU A 345 6.40 13.08 -40.69
C LEU A 345 6.61 13.09 -42.21
N PRO A 346 7.53 13.94 -42.73
CA PRO A 346 7.94 13.86 -44.13
C PRO A 346 8.53 12.49 -44.45
N GLU A 347 8.25 11.97 -45.65
CA GLU A 347 8.77 10.68 -46.09
C GLU A 347 10.30 10.78 -46.33
N PRO A 348 11.10 9.84 -45.79
CA PRO A 348 12.52 9.77 -46.09
C PRO A 348 12.74 9.21 -47.51
N HIS A 349 13.60 9.85 -48.29
CA HIS A 349 13.90 9.48 -49.67
C HIS A 349 15.32 8.92 -49.84
N THR A 350 16.29 9.38 -49.05
CA THR A 350 17.67 8.86 -49.13
C THR A 350 17.86 7.61 -48.27
N ILE A 351 18.83 6.75 -48.63
CA ILE A 351 19.18 5.55 -47.84
C ILE A 351 19.58 5.93 -46.40
N PHE A 352 20.25 7.07 -46.23
CA PHE A 352 20.62 7.62 -44.92
C PHE A 352 19.39 8.00 -44.10
N GLU A 353 18.46 8.77 -44.67
CA GLU A 353 17.21 9.16 -44.01
C GLU A 353 16.36 7.95 -43.63
N ILE A 354 16.20 6.98 -44.54
CA ILE A 354 15.45 5.75 -44.30
C ILE A 354 16.07 4.98 -43.14
N THR A 355 17.41 4.84 -43.11
CA THR A 355 18.12 4.13 -42.04
C THR A 355 18.01 4.85 -40.70
N PHE A 356 18.19 6.18 -40.68
CA PHE A 356 18.04 7.02 -39.49
C PHE A 356 16.62 6.99 -38.94
N GLN A 357 15.62 7.10 -39.82
CA GLN A 357 14.20 7.07 -39.47
C GLN A 357 13.76 5.70 -38.95
N LEU A 358 14.24 4.61 -39.56
CA LEU A 358 14.01 3.24 -39.11
C LEU A 358 14.62 2.99 -37.73
N ALA A 359 15.88 3.38 -37.52
CA ALA A 359 16.53 3.28 -36.22
C ALA A 359 15.77 4.06 -35.14
N ASN A 360 15.28 5.26 -35.47
CA ASN A 360 14.48 6.08 -34.56
C ASN A 360 13.12 5.45 -34.20
N PHE A 361 12.43 4.80 -35.15
CA PHE A 361 11.21 4.07 -34.83
C PHE A 361 11.49 2.86 -33.92
N PHE A 362 12.56 2.09 -34.16
CA PHE A 362 12.95 1.00 -33.25
C PHE A 362 13.23 1.50 -31.83
N VAL A 363 14.05 2.55 -31.68
CA VAL A 363 14.33 3.18 -30.38
C VAL A 363 13.05 3.72 -29.74
N GLY A 364 12.19 4.38 -30.53
CA GLY A 364 10.90 4.91 -30.08
C GLY A 364 9.97 3.83 -29.50
N VAL A 365 9.83 2.70 -30.18
CA VAL A 365 9.02 1.56 -29.69
C VAL A 365 9.55 1.04 -28.33
N PHE A 366 10.86 0.88 -28.16
CA PHE A 366 11.42 0.45 -26.88
C PHE A 366 11.24 1.48 -25.76
N VAL A 367 11.50 2.76 -26.04
CA VAL A 367 11.31 3.86 -25.07
C VAL A 367 9.85 3.97 -24.65
N PHE A 368 8.91 3.97 -25.60
CA PHE A 368 7.49 4.07 -25.33
C PHE A 368 6.95 2.84 -24.58
N SER A 369 7.39 1.64 -24.93
CA SER A 369 7.04 0.41 -24.21
C SER A 369 7.51 0.46 -22.75
N SER A 370 8.76 0.90 -22.50
CA SER A 370 9.31 1.06 -21.16
C SER A 370 8.50 2.06 -20.30
N LEU A 371 8.06 3.17 -20.89
CA LEU A 371 7.21 4.15 -20.20
C LEU A 371 5.88 3.55 -19.76
N ILE A 372 5.20 2.80 -20.63
CA ILE A 372 3.92 2.15 -20.29
C ILE A 372 4.11 1.16 -19.14
N GLY A 373 5.18 0.36 -19.17
CA GLY A 373 5.53 -0.56 -18.09
C GLY A 373 5.73 0.16 -16.75
N GLN A 374 6.51 1.25 -16.73
CA GLN A 374 6.78 2.01 -15.51
C GLN A 374 5.54 2.75 -14.99
N MET A 375 4.67 3.26 -15.88
CA MET A 375 3.41 3.88 -15.48
C MET A 375 2.44 2.88 -14.83
N ARG A 376 2.38 1.63 -15.34
CA ARG A 376 1.63 0.55 -14.69
C ARG A 376 2.13 0.31 -13.26
N ASP A 377 3.44 0.21 -13.07
CA ASP A 377 4.03 -0.11 -11.76
C ASP A 377 3.83 1.03 -10.75
N VAL A 378 3.89 2.28 -11.21
CA VAL A 378 3.53 3.47 -10.43
C VAL A 378 2.06 3.47 -10.02
N ILE A 379 1.14 3.20 -10.95
CA ILE A 379 -0.29 3.16 -10.68
C ILE A 379 -0.61 2.03 -9.69
N GLY A 380 0.01 0.86 -9.87
CA GLY A 380 -0.07 -0.27 -8.94
C GLY A 380 0.36 0.11 -7.52
N ALA A 381 1.53 0.74 -7.37
CA ALA A 381 2.02 1.20 -6.07
C ALA A 381 1.13 2.29 -5.44
N ALA A 382 0.64 3.25 -6.24
CA ALA A 382 -0.21 4.34 -5.76
C ALA A 382 -1.63 3.88 -5.35
N THR A 383 -2.13 2.78 -5.92
CA THR A 383 -3.48 2.25 -5.65
C THR A 383 -3.48 0.98 -4.80
N ALA A 384 -2.33 0.48 -4.37
CA ALA A 384 -2.15 -0.83 -3.73
C ALA A 384 -3.12 -1.09 -2.55
N GLY A 385 -3.29 -0.12 -1.64
CA GLY A 385 -4.20 -0.28 -0.49
C GLY A 385 -5.67 -0.37 -0.88
N GLU A 386 -6.12 0.48 -1.81
CA GLU A 386 -7.51 0.43 -2.28
C GLU A 386 -7.77 -0.80 -3.16
N MET A 387 -6.77 -1.26 -3.91
CA MET A 387 -6.83 -2.51 -4.65
C MET A 387 -6.95 -3.71 -3.70
N TYR A 388 -6.14 -3.78 -2.63
CA TYR A 388 -6.24 -4.83 -1.60
C TYR A 388 -7.64 -4.88 -0.97
N PHE A 389 -8.18 -3.71 -0.60
CA PHE A 389 -9.54 -3.59 -0.10
C PHE A 389 -10.59 -4.14 -1.08
N ARG A 390 -10.57 -3.67 -2.34
CA ARG A 390 -11.52 -4.08 -3.37
C ARG A 390 -11.42 -5.58 -3.66
N THR A 391 -10.21 -6.11 -3.84
CA THR A 391 -9.97 -7.55 -4.09
C THR A 391 -10.48 -8.41 -2.93
N SER A 392 -10.24 -8.03 -1.68
CA SER A 392 -10.72 -8.77 -0.51
C SER A 392 -12.25 -8.75 -0.39
N MET A 393 -12.88 -7.60 -0.61
CA MET A 393 -14.33 -7.47 -0.65
C MET A 393 -14.93 -8.31 -1.79
N ASP A 394 -14.38 -8.23 -3.00
CA ASP A 394 -14.89 -8.93 -4.18
C ASP A 394 -14.71 -10.45 -4.05
N ALA A 395 -13.61 -10.93 -3.47
CA ALA A 395 -13.43 -12.34 -3.15
C ALA A 395 -14.48 -12.85 -2.14
N CYS A 396 -14.77 -12.06 -1.09
CA CYS A 396 -15.82 -12.38 -0.12
C CYS A 396 -17.21 -12.39 -0.76
N VAL A 397 -17.51 -11.43 -1.65
CA VAL A 397 -18.78 -11.39 -2.39
C VAL A 397 -18.90 -12.56 -3.37
N ALA A 398 -17.83 -12.93 -4.09
CA ALA A 398 -17.81 -14.09 -4.97
C ALA A 398 -18.06 -15.40 -4.20
N TYR A 399 -17.48 -15.56 -3.00
CA TYR A 399 -17.78 -16.68 -2.10
C TYR A 399 -19.26 -16.70 -1.68
N MET A 400 -19.84 -15.55 -1.32
CA MET A 400 -21.27 -15.48 -0.96
C MET A 400 -22.20 -15.79 -2.15
N VAL A 401 -21.84 -15.37 -3.36
CA VAL A 401 -22.61 -15.63 -4.59
C VAL A 401 -22.55 -17.11 -4.98
N SER A 402 -21.37 -17.73 -4.97
CA SER A 402 -21.21 -19.17 -5.26
C SER A 402 -21.98 -20.05 -4.27
N ASN A 403 -22.00 -19.68 -2.98
CA ASN A 403 -22.79 -20.35 -1.93
C ASN A 403 -24.27 -19.91 -1.87
N ARG A 404 -24.77 -19.15 -2.86
CA ARG A 404 -26.17 -18.70 -2.99
C ARG A 404 -26.72 -17.95 -1.77
N ILE A 405 -25.87 -17.24 -1.02
CA ILE A 405 -26.25 -16.50 0.18
C ILE A 405 -27.17 -15.32 -0.20
N PRO A 406 -28.26 -15.02 0.54
CA PRO A 406 -29.21 -13.96 0.20
C PRO A 406 -28.57 -12.57 0.03
N LYS A 407 -29.06 -11.80 -0.94
CA LYS A 407 -28.57 -10.42 -1.24
C LYS A 407 -28.56 -9.48 -0.03
N LEU A 408 -29.47 -9.67 0.94
CA LEU A 408 -29.51 -8.90 2.18
C LEU A 408 -28.22 -9.06 3.00
N VAL A 409 -27.71 -10.29 3.11
CA VAL A 409 -26.46 -10.59 3.83
C VAL A 409 -25.25 -10.09 3.01
N GLN A 410 -25.27 -10.25 1.69
CA GLN A 410 -24.23 -9.72 0.81
C GLN A 410 -24.10 -8.19 0.92
N HIS A 411 -25.24 -7.48 0.94
CA HIS A 411 -25.26 -6.03 1.15
C HIS A 411 -24.70 -5.68 2.53
N ARG A 412 -25.12 -6.39 3.58
CA ARG A 412 -24.61 -6.17 4.95
C ARG A 412 -23.09 -6.31 5.05
N VAL A 413 -22.52 -7.37 4.46
CA VAL A 413 -21.08 -7.59 4.40
C VAL A 413 -20.38 -6.47 3.60
N ARG A 414 -20.94 -6.04 2.46
CA ARG A 414 -20.41 -4.89 1.72
C ARG A 414 -20.45 -3.59 2.53
N THR A 415 -21.51 -3.33 3.29
CA THR A 415 -21.59 -2.18 4.21
C THR A 415 -20.50 -2.23 5.28
N TRP A 416 -20.23 -3.42 5.84
CA TRP A 416 -19.15 -3.63 6.80
C TRP A 416 -17.77 -3.37 6.19
N TYR A 417 -17.47 -3.93 5.01
CA TYR A 417 -16.22 -3.65 4.29
C TYR A 417 -16.03 -2.15 4.03
N ASN A 418 -17.02 -1.50 3.42
CA ASN A 418 -16.97 -0.07 3.10
C ASN A 418 -16.77 0.81 4.33
N TYR A 419 -17.48 0.54 5.44
CA TYR A 419 -17.35 1.33 6.66
C TYR A 419 -16.03 1.07 7.40
N THR A 420 -15.57 -0.19 7.45
CA THR A 420 -14.27 -0.54 8.05
C THR A 420 -13.13 0.17 7.31
N TRP A 421 -13.12 0.11 5.97
CA TRP A 421 -12.17 0.86 5.15
C TRP A 421 -12.27 2.38 5.37
N ALA A 422 -13.47 2.96 5.35
CA ALA A 422 -13.66 4.39 5.54
C ALA A 422 -13.31 4.91 6.95
N SER A 423 -13.34 4.04 7.98
CA SER A 423 -13.07 4.42 9.38
C SER A 423 -11.67 4.04 9.89
N GLN A 424 -11.02 3.03 9.29
CA GLN A 424 -9.71 2.54 9.72
C GLN A 424 -8.61 2.68 8.66
N GLY A 425 -8.95 2.74 7.36
CA GLY A 425 -7.98 2.78 6.26
C GLY A 425 -7.19 1.48 6.05
N ILE A 426 -7.54 0.42 6.78
CA ILE A 426 -6.98 -0.94 6.71
C ILE A 426 -8.09 -1.94 7.08
N LEU A 427 -7.95 -3.20 6.66
CA LEU A 427 -8.91 -4.27 7.02
C LEU A 427 -8.49 -5.05 8.28
N ASP A 428 -7.18 -5.19 8.51
CA ASP A 428 -6.62 -5.84 9.68
C ASP A 428 -5.37 -5.08 10.16
N GLU A 429 -5.40 -4.59 11.40
CA GLU A 429 -4.28 -3.90 12.04
C GLU A 429 -3.20 -4.91 12.53
N SER A 430 -3.58 -6.16 12.79
CA SER A 430 -2.68 -7.19 13.31
C SER A 430 -1.66 -7.65 12.25
N GLU A 431 -2.07 -7.82 10.98
CA GLU A 431 -1.20 -8.15 9.84
C GLU A 431 0.01 -7.19 9.72
N LEU A 432 -0.21 -5.90 10.00
CA LEU A 432 0.82 -4.86 9.99
C LEU A 432 1.71 -4.92 11.24
N LEU A 433 1.12 -5.07 12.43
CA LEU A 433 1.84 -5.05 13.69
C LEU A 433 2.67 -6.32 13.93
N GLU A 434 2.25 -7.47 13.41
CA GLU A 434 2.93 -8.75 13.56
C GLU A 434 4.33 -8.78 12.92
N GLN A 435 4.51 -8.04 11.81
CA GLN A 435 5.80 -7.92 11.11
C GLN A 435 6.87 -7.17 11.90
N MET A 436 6.49 -6.41 12.93
CA MET A 436 7.41 -5.58 13.72
C MET A 436 7.92 -6.30 14.97
N PRO A 437 9.19 -6.09 15.37
CA PRO A 437 9.71 -6.53 16.66
C PRO A 437 8.88 -6.01 17.83
N GLN A 438 8.73 -6.84 18.88
CA GLN A 438 7.85 -6.55 20.02
C GLN A 438 8.08 -5.17 20.66
N VAL A 439 9.34 -4.72 20.76
CA VAL A 439 9.70 -3.40 21.33
C VAL A 439 9.06 -2.25 20.53
N MET A 440 9.07 -2.32 19.19
CA MET A 440 8.45 -1.30 18.33
C MET A 440 6.92 -1.36 18.41
N ARG A 441 6.34 -2.58 18.39
CA ARG A 441 4.90 -2.80 18.57
C ARG A 441 4.39 -2.22 19.89
N THR A 442 5.16 -2.40 20.95
CA THR A 442 4.87 -1.88 22.30
C THR A 442 4.86 -0.35 22.33
N ALA A 443 5.86 0.30 21.72
CA ALA A 443 5.91 1.75 21.61
C ALA A 443 4.70 2.32 20.85
N ILE A 444 4.34 1.72 19.72
CA ILE A 444 3.16 2.11 18.92
C ILE A 444 1.86 1.95 19.74
N ALA A 445 1.69 0.80 20.41
CA ALA A 445 0.49 0.53 21.22
C ALA A 445 0.34 1.54 22.39
N VAL A 446 1.46 1.89 23.04
CA VAL A 446 1.53 2.92 24.09
C VAL A 446 1.07 4.27 23.57
N ASP A 447 1.70 4.76 22.48
CA ASP A 447 1.45 6.10 21.95
C ASP A 447 0.02 6.27 21.41
N ILE A 448 -0.58 5.22 20.81
CA ILE A 448 -1.94 5.31 20.27
C ILE A 448 -3.00 5.24 21.38
N ASN A 449 -2.88 4.31 22.34
CA ASN A 449 -4.02 3.91 23.18
C ASN A 449 -3.83 4.08 24.70
N LEU A 450 -2.61 4.18 25.24
CA LEU A 450 -2.41 4.13 26.71
C LEU A 450 -3.14 5.25 27.46
N ALA A 451 -3.09 6.48 26.94
CA ALA A 451 -3.76 7.64 27.53
C ALA A 451 -5.31 7.53 27.51
N THR A 452 -5.87 6.75 26.59
CA THR A 452 -7.30 6.41 26.56
C THR A 452 -7.61 5.36 27.63
N PHE A 453 -6.78 4.32 27.72
CA PHE A 453 -6.98 3.21 28.65
C PHE A 453 -6.83 3.61 30.13
N GLN A 454 -5.91 4.52 30.45
CA GLN A 454 -5.77 5.07 31.80
C GLN A 454 -7.01 5.85 32.29
N LYS A 455 -7.79 6.44 31.37
CA LYS A 455 -9.01 7.19 31.70
C LYS A 455 -10.21 6.30 31.99
N ILE A 456 -10.19 5.05 31.54
CA ILE A 456 -11.28 4.08 31.72
C ILE A 456 -11.46 3.76 33.21
N ASP A 457 -12.68 3.96 33.73
CA ASP A 457 -12.99 3.78 35.16
C ASP A 457 -12.66 2.39 35.70
N LEU A 458 -12.78 1.34 34.88
CA LEU A 458 -12.38 -0.02 35.25
C LEU A 458 -10.88 -0.13 35.54
N PHE A 459 -10.02 0.52 34.74
CA PHE A 459 -8.56 0.36 34.80
C PHE A 459 -7.84 1.38 35.71
N LYS A 460 -8.49 2.46 36.16
CA LYS A 460 -7.90 3.44 37.11
C LYS A 460 -7.24 2.77 38.33
N GLY A 461 -5.97 3.02 38.60
CA GLY A 461 -5.25 2.43 39.74
C GLY A 461 -4.83 0.96 39.54
N CYS A 462 -4.93 0.43 38.32
CA CYS A 462 -4.11 -0.71 37.90
C CYS A 462 -2.71 -0.21 37.50
N GLU A 463 -1.74 -1.10 37.50
CA GLU A 463 -0.37 -0.80 37.07
C GLU A 463 -0.30 -0.51 35.57
N ASN A 464 0.50 0.50 35.19
CA ASN A 464 0.67 0.88 33.77
C ASN A 464 1.20 -0.27 32.91
N GLN A 465 2.13 -1.09 33.43
CA GLN A 465 2.72 -2.20 32.67
C GLN A 465 1.67 -3.25 32.28
N MET A 466 0.73 -3.57 33.18
CA MET A 466 -0.42 -4.43 32.88
C MET A 466 -1.28 -3.87 31.73
N LEU A 467 -1.46 -2.54 31.69
CA LEU A 467 -2.21 -1.90 30.59
C LEU A 467 -1.46 -2.04 29.26
N VAL A 468 -0.14 -1.89 29.26
CA VAL A 468 0.69 -2.07 28.06
C VAL A 468 0.62 -3.51 27.54
N ASP A 469 0.76 -4.50 28.42
CA ASP A 469 0.65 -5.92 28.04
C ASP A 469 -0.75 -6.28 27.52
N MET A 470 -1.79 -5.65 28.08
CA MET A 470 -3.16 -5.79 27.59
C MET A 470 -3.35 -5.15 26.21
N LEU A 471 -2.82 -3.95 25.97
CA LEU A 471 -2.90 -3.26 24.68
C LEU A 471 -2.35 -4.10 23.53
N LEU A 472 -1.28 -4.86 23.78
CA LEU A 472 -0.67 -5.76 22.80
C LEU A 472 -1.53 -6.97 22.40
N ARG A 473 -2.58 -7.30 23.17
CA ARG A 473 -3.49 -8.42 22.92
C ARG A 473 -4.90 -7.99 22.49
N LEU A 474 -5.15 -6.69 22.29
CA LEU A 474 -6.45 -6.20 21.84
C LEU A 474 -6.66 -6.40 20.34
N LYS A 475 -7.86 -6.81 19.97
CA LYS A 475 -8.32 -6.89 18.57
C LYS A 475 -9.34 -5.78 18.34
N SER A 476 -9.21 -4.97 17.29
CA SER A 476 -10.21 -3.97 16.93
C SER A 476 -11.27 -4.61 16.03
N ILE A 477 -12.54 -4.59 16.43
CA ILE A 477 -13.67 -5.14 15.66
C ILE A 477 -14.73 -4.06 15.45
N VAL A 478 -15.30 -4.03 14.24
CA VAL A 478 -16.33 -3.07 13.84
C VAL A 478 -17.69 -3.77 13.71
N TYR A 479 -18.70 -3.24 14.39
CA TYR A 479 -20.08 -3.72 14.36
C TYR A 479 -21.01 -2.74 13.63
N LEU A 480 -22.00 -3.27 12.91
CA LEU A 480 -22.98 -2.46 12.18
C LEU A 480 -24.17 -2.05 13.07
N PRO A 481 -24.91 -0.99 12.71
CA PRO A 481 -26.17 -0.64 13.37
C PRO A 481 -27.13 -1.83 13.47
N GLY A 482 -27.60 -2.13 14.68
CA GLY A 482 -28.50 -3.24 14.97
C GLY A 482 -27.85 -4.60 15.17
N ASP A 483 -26.53 -4.75 14.98
CA ASP A 483 -25.84 -6.01 15.30
C ASP A 483 -25.80 -6.23 16.82
N PHE A 484 -26.16 -7.45 17.26
CA PHE A 484 -25.99 -7.89 18.63
C PHE A 484 -24.53 -8.25 18.89
N VAL A 485 -23.85 -7.49 19.73
CA VAL A 485 -22.48 -7.76 20.17
C VAL A 485 -22.45 -8.95 21.15
N CYS A 486 -23.44 -9.03 22.04
CA CYS A 486 -23.64 -10.21 22.88
C CYS A 486 -25.12 -10.40 23.24
N LYS A 487 -25.57 -11.64 23.40
CA LYS A 487 -26.94 -11.96 23.84
C LYS A 487 -26.95 -12.53 25.24
N LYS A 488 -28.02 -12.27 25.98
CA LYS A 488 -28.27 -12.81 27.32
C LYS A 488 -28.27 -14.34 27.27
N GLY A 489 -27.46 -14.96 28.12
CA GLY A 489 -27.31 -16.41 28.19
C GLY A 489 -26.13 -16.97 27.37
N ASP A 490 -25.57 -16.23 26.41
CA ASP A 490 -24.38 -16.66 25.66
C ASP A 490 -23.17 -16.80 26.60
N ILE A 491 -22.18 -17.62 26.23
CA ILE A 491 -20.95 -17.78 27.01
C ILE A 491 -20.05 -16.55 26.80
N GLY A 492 -19.72 -15.85 27.89
CA GLY A 492 -18.89 -14.64 27.83
C GLY A 492 -17.39 -14.95 27.77
N LYS A 493 -16.87 -15.11 26.55
CA LYS A 493 -15.45 -15.39 26.29
C LYS A 493 -14.55 -14.16 26.24
N GLU A 494 -15.12 -12.97 25.99
CA GLU A 494 -14.38 -11.72 25.78
C GLU A 494 -14.96 -10.56 26.61
N MET A 495 -14.20 -9.47 26.77
CA MET A 495 -14.74 -8.16 27.16
C MET A 495 -14.57 -7.15 26.02
N TYR A 496 -15.42 -6.14 26.01
CA TYR A 496 -15.46 -5.11 24.97
C TYR A 496 -15.25 -3.73 25.58
N ILE A 497 -14.43 -2.92 24.90
CA ILE A 497 -14.13 -1.54 25.26
C ILE A 497 -14.52 -0.66 24.07
N ILE A 498 -15.35 0.35 24.28
CA ILE A 498 -15.88 1.16 23.17
C ILE A 498 -14.82 2.20 22.78
N LYS A 499 -14.23 2.04 21.58
CA LYS A 499 -13.28 3.01 21.00
C LYS A 499 -14.03 4.20 20.40
N ALA A 500 -15.06 3.92 19.60
CA ALA A 500 -15.92 4.93 18.98
C ALA A 500 -17.33 4.37 18.73
N GLY A 501 -18.31 5.28 18.62
CA GLY A 501 -19.73 4.92 18.52
C GLY A 501 -20.38 4.68 19.88
N GLU A 502 -21.57 4.06 19.86
CA GLU A 502 -22.33 3.71 21.06
C GLU A 502 -23.11 2.40 20.90
N VAL A 503 -23.26 1.68 22.00
CA VAL A 503 -24.02 0.42 22.10
C VAL A 503 -25.10 0.55 23.17
N GLN A 504 -26.22 -0.14 22.96
CA GLN A 504 -27.38 -0.10 23.85
C GLN A 504 -27.57 -1.45 24.53
N VAL A 505 -27.68 -1.43 25.85
CA VAL A 505 -28.10 -2.58 26.66
C VAL A 505 -29.61 -2.68 26.57
N ILE A 506 -30.11 -3.74 25.94
CA ILE A 506 -31.53 -3.91 25.60
C ILE A 506 -32.15 -5.15 26.26
N GLY A 507 -33.47 -5.16 26.36
CA GLY A 507 -34.23 -6.32 26.80
C GLY A 507 -35.74 -6.09 26.82
N GLY A 508 -36.39 -6.63 27.84
CA GLY A 508 -37.85 -6.85 27.81
C GLY A 508 -38.21 -8.03 26.90
N PRO A 509 -39.50 -8.40 26.80
CA PRO A 509 -39.95 -9.55 26.01
C PRO A 509 -39.64 -9.42 24.51
N ASP A 510 -39.54 -8.19 23.99
CA ASP A 510 -39.34 -7.87 22.56
C ASP A 510 -37.95 -7.33 22.22
N ASN A 511 -37.00 -7.26 23.16
CA ASN A 511 -35.72 -6.52 23.03
C ASN A 511 -35.84 -5.02 22.69
N LYS A 512 -37.02 -4.42 22.86
CA LYS A 512 -37.28 -2.99 22.54
C LYS A 512 -36.99 -2.02 23.70
N THR A 513 -36.85 -2.48 24.94
CA THR A 513 -36.57 -1.57 26.06
C THR A 513 -35.06 -1.37 26.20
N VAL A 514 -34.58 -0.15 25.92
CA VAL A 514 -33.20 0.27 26.19
C VAL A 514 -33.07 0.58 27.67
N PHE A 515 -32.15 -0.10 28.36
CA PHE A 515 -31.84 0.18 29.78
C PHE A 515 -30.77 1.26 29.92
N VAL A 516 -29.69 1.15 29.14
CA VAL A 516 -28.52 2.04 29.19
C VAL A 516 -27.88 2.13 27.81
N THR A 517 -27.53 3.35 27.38
CA THR A 517 -26.64 3.58 26.23
C THR A 517 -25.21 3.79 26.73
N LEU A 518 -24.28 2.96 26.29
CA LEU A 518 -22.85 3.04 26.60
C LEU A 518 -22.12 3.72 25.44
N LYS A 519 -21.27 4.70 25.76
CA LYS A 519 -20.51 5.52 24.80
C LYS A 519 -19.02 5.19 24.84
N ALA A 520 -18.24 5.79 23.94
CA ALA A 520 -16.78 5.67 23.92
C ALA A 520 -16.14 5.86 25.31
N GLY A 521 -15.16 5.00 25.64
CA GLY A 521 -14.53 4.93 26.97
C GLY A 521 -15.25 4.03 27.97
N CYS A 522 -16.51 3.65 27.76
CA CYS A 522 -17.18 2.64 28.58
C CYS A 522 -16.70 1.21 28.22
N VAL A 523 -16.81 0.32 29.21
CA VAL A 523 -16.47 -1.10 29.10
C VAL A 523 -17.72 -1.93 29.36
N PHE A 524 -17.87 -3.05 28.66
CA PHE A 524 -18.94 -4.01 28.93
C PHE A 524 -18.50 -5.47 28.68
N GLY A 525 -19.20 -6.40 29.32
CA GLY A 525 -18.86 -7.84 29.30
C GLY A 525 -17.87 -8.25 30.38
N GLU A 526 -17.39 -7.29 31.16
CA GLU A 526 -16.46 -7.39 32.30
C GLU A 526 -16.92 -8.39 33.37
N ILE A 527 -18.23 -8.44 33.65
CA ILE A 527 -18.81 -9.32 34.68
C ILE A 527 -18.52 -10.79 34.37
N SER A 528 -18.66 -11.19 33.10
CA SER A 528 -18.48 -12.59 32.71
C SER A 528 -17.02 -13.03 32.69
N LEU A 529 -16.07 -12.08 32.72
CA LEU A 529 -14.65 -12.38 32.87
C LEU A 529 -14.28 -12.53 34.34
N LEU A 530 -14.73 -11.61 35.20
CA LEU A 530 -14.35 -11.53 36.61
C LEU A 530 -15.09 -12.50 37.54
N GLN A 531 -16.24 -13.05 37.12
CA GLN A 531 -17.01 -13.98 37.94
C GLN A 531 -16.50 -15.43 37.81
N SER A 532 -16.22 -16.07 38.95
CA SER A 532 -15.80 -17.48 39.01
C SER A 532 -16.92 -18.43 38.52
N SER A 533 -16.51 -19.56 37.94
CA SER A 533 -17.40 -20.54 37.30
C SER A 533 -18.47 -21.14 38.22
N ALA A 534 -18.19 -21.21 39.53
CA ALA A 534 -19.06 -21.83 40.54
C ALA A 534 -20.50 -21.28 40.56
N ASN A 535 -20.70 -19.99 40.30
CA ASN A 535 -22.02 -19.33 40.44
C ASN A 535 -22.66 -19.00 39.08
N GLY A 536 -22.43 -19.81 38.05
CA GLY A 536 -22.99 -19.59 36.70
C GLY A 536 -22.41 -18.37 35.95
N GLY A 537 -21.35 -17.75 36.48
CA GLY A 537 -20.81 -16.45 36.05
C GLY A 537 -20.17 -16.39 34.65
N ASN A 538 -20.14 -17.50 33.91
CA ASN A 538 -19.56 -17.54 32.57
C ASN A 538 -20.58 -17.24 31.45
N ARG A 539 -21.80 -16.78 31.80
CA ARG A 539 -22.84 -16.37 30.84
C ARG A 539 -23.08 -14.85 30.86
N ARG A 540 -23.39 -14.30 29.69
CA ARG A 540 -23.76 -12.88 29.47
C ARG A 540 -25.10 -12.58 30.17
N THR A 541 -25.16 -11.48 30.91
CA THR A 541 -26.33 -11.12 31.75
C THR A 541 -27.42 -10.33 31.02
N ALA A 542 -27.09 -9.66 29.91
CA ALA A 542 -27.99 -8.82 29.13
C ALA A 542 -27.72 -8.93 27.62
N ASN A 543 -28.67 -8.48 26.80
CA ASN A 543 -28.45 -8.27 25.37
C ASN A 543 -27.78 -6.90 25.16
N VAL A 544 -26.74 -6.83 24.33
CA VAL A 544 -26.10 -5.57 23.92
C VAL A 544 -26.06 -5.53 22.40
N ALA A 545 -26.62 -4.46 21.82
CA ALA A 545 -26.62 -4.22 20.38
C ALA A 545 -25.98 -2.87 20.04
N ALA A 546 -25.30 -2.78 18.92
CA ALA A 546 -24.78 -1.51 18.41
C ALA A 546 -25.94 -0.63 17.93
N HIS A 547 -26.00 0.64 18.37
CA HIS A 547 -27.06 1.55 17.95
C HIS A 547 -26.74 2.17 16.59
N GLY A 548 -25.53 2.73 16.48
CA GLY A 548 -24.91 3.11 15.21
C GLY A 548 -23.81 2.11 14.83
N PHE A 549 -22.89 2.55 13.97
CA PHE A 549 -21.63 1.84 13.77
C PHE A 549 -20.79 1.95 15.05
N ALA A 550 -20.24 0.84 15.53
CA ALA A 550 -19.49 0.78 16.78
C ALA A 550 -18.12 0.12 16.57
N ASN A 551 -17.06 0.85 16.90
CA ASN A 551 -15.69 0.34 16.87
C ASN A 551 -15.32 -0.08 18.30
N LEU A 552 -15.11 -1.37 18.50
CA LEU A 552 -14.84 -1.97 19.80
C LEU A 552 -13.43 -2.56 19.82
N PHE A 553 -12.71 -2.40 20.93
CA PHE A 553 -11.59 -3.26 21.25
C PHE A 553 -12.10 -4.49 22.00
N VAL A 554 -11.63 -5.66 21.59
CA VAL A 554 -11.97 -6.97 22.14
C VAL A 554 -10.75 -7.53 22.86
N LEU A 555 -10.95 -8.02 24.08
CA LEU A 555 -9.94 -8.73 24.86
C LEU A 555 -10.49 -10.10 25.28
N ASP A 556 -9.75 -11.16 24.95
CA ASP A 556 -10.11 -12.54 25.30
C ASP A 556 -9.91 -12.83 26.80
N LYS A 557 -10.78 -13.66 27.38
CA LYS A 557 -10.72 -14.07 28.80
C LYS A 557 -9.40 -14.75 29.16
N LYS A 558 -8.87 -15.55 28.23
CA LYS A 558 -7.60 -16.26 28.38
C LYS A 558 -6.46 -15.25 28.51
N ASP A 559 -6.37 -14.35 27.52
CA ASP A 559 -5.36 -13.31 27.46
C ASP A 559 -5.37 -12.39 28.69
N LEU A 560 -6.56 -11.98 29.16
CA LEU A 560 -6.68 -11.24 30.40
C LEU A 560 -6.18 -12.04 31.61
N ASN A 561 -6.57 -13.31 31.75
CA ASN A 561 -6.16 -14.14 32.88
C ASN A 561 -4.64 -14.38 32.89
N ASP A 562 -4.04 -14.65 31.73
CA ASP A 562 -2.59 -14.83 31.57
C ASP A 562 -1.83 -13.58 32.05
N ILE A 563 -2.29 -12.39 31.65
CA ILE A 563 -1.73 -11.11 32.11
C ILE A 563 -1.90 -10.97 33.63
N LEU A 564 -3.09 -11.23 34.18
CA LEU A 564 -3.39 -11.02 35.60
C LEU A 564 -2.58 -11.91 36.55
N ILE A 565 -2.07 -13.06 36.10
CA ILE A 565 -1.13 -13.90 36.87
C ILE A 565 0.15 -13.13 37.20
N HIS A 566 0.62 -12.25 36.30
CA HIS A 566 1.82 -11.46 36.50
C HIS A 566 1.59 -10.17 37.33
N TYR A 567 0.34 -9.71 37.45
CA TYR A 567 -0.02 -8.44 38.11
C TYR A 567 -1.09 -8.63 39.24
N PRO A 568 -0.76 -9.35 40.33
CA PRO A 568 -1.73 -9.73 41.36
C PRO A 568 -2.37 -8.54 42.10
N GLU A 569 -1.67 -7.41 42.26
CA GLU A 569 -2.27 -6.20 42.85
C GLU A 569 -3.32 -5.57 41.93
N SER A 570 -3.03 -5.48 40.63
CA SER A 570 -4.01 -5.01 39.64
C SER A 570 -5.21 -5.97 39.55
N GLN A 571 -4.99 -7.28 39.69
CA GLN A 571 -6.06 -8.27 39.79
C GLN A 571 -6.98 -8.01 41.00
N LYS A 572 -6.43 -7.69 42.18
CA LYS A 572 -7.23 -7.31 43.36
C LYS A 572 -8.06 -6.04 43.12
N VAL A 573 -7.48 -5.03 42.48
CA VAL A 573 -8.18 -3.77 42.13
C VAL A 573 -9.35 -4.05 41.18
N LEU A 574 -9.11 -4.80 40.10
CA LEU A 574 -10.14 -5.19 39.15
C LEU A 574 -11.24 -6.05 39.79
N ALA A 575 -10.89 -7.01 40.64
CA ALA A 575 -11.85 -7.84 41.36
C ALA A 575 -12.68 -7.05 42.39
N ARG A 576 -12.13 -5.99 43.00
CA ARG A 576 -12.88 -5.06 43.87
C ARG A 576 -13.87 -4.22 43.07
N LYS A 577 -13.44 -3.69 41.92
CA LYS A 577 -14.31 -2.90 41.02
C LYS A 577 -15.42 -3.75 40.39
N GLY A 578 -15.10 -4.94 39.89
CA GLY A 578 -16.08 -5.88 39.37
C GLY A 578 -17.19 -6.18 40.39
N ARG A 579 -16.82 -6.48 41.64
CA ARG A 579 -17.79 -6.67 42.74
C ARG A 579 -18.63 -5.42 43.03
N THR A 580 -18.09 -4.22 42.85
CA THR A 580 -18.84 -2.96 43.02
C THR A 580 -19.84 -2.75 41.89
N LEU A 581 -19.43 -2.99 40.64
CA LEU A 581 -20.29 -2.91 39.45
C LEU A 581 -21.42 -3.95 39.46
N MET A 582 -21.16 -5.16 39.97
CA MET A 582 -22.20 -6.18 40.20
C MET A 582 -23.24 -5.69 41.21
N LYS A 583 -22.81 -5.30 42.41
CA LYS A 583 -23.73 -4.81 43.47
C LYS A 583 -24.60 -3.64 43.01
N ALA A 584 -24.02 -2.68 42.28
CA ALA A 584 -24.76 -1.55 41.72
C ALA A 584 -25.85 -1.97 40.71
N LYS A 585 -25.59 -3.02 39.92
CA LYS A 585 -26.57 -3.61 39.00
C LYS A 585 -27.64 -4.43 39.70
N ASP A 586 -27.29 -5.19 40.74
CA ASP A 586 -28.26 -5.95 41.53
C ASP A 586 -29.26 -5.00 42.22
N SER A 587 -28.78 -3.89 42.80
CA SER A 587 -29.66 -2.84 43.34
C SER A 587 -30.54 -2.16 42.28
N ALA A 588 -30.04 -1.97 41.05
CA ALA A 588 -30.83 -1.40 39.95
C ALA A 588 -31.90 -2.38 39.44
N ALA A 589 -31.59 -3.68 39.41
CA ALA A 589 -32.53 -4.73 39.03
C ALA A 589 -33.68 -4.85 40.06
N VAL A 590 -33.36 -4.85 41.36
CA VAL A 590 -34.34 -4.88 42.45
C VAL A 590 -35.26 -3.66 42.42
N GLY A 591 -34.71 -2.45 42.25
CA GLY A 591 -35.52 -1.23 42.14
C GLY A 591 -36.50 -1.23 40.94
N THR A 592 -36.16 -1.96 39.87
CA THR A 592 -37.03 -2.10 38.68
C THR A 592 -38.19 -3.07 38.93
N GLU A 593 -38.00 -4.13 39.72
CA GLU A 593 -39.10 -5.01 40.15
C GLU A 593 -40.02 -4.32 41.18
N GLU A 594 -39.46 -3.52 42.09
CA GLU A 594 -40.24 -2.81 43.10
C GLU A 594 -41.15 -1.74 42.47
N GLN A 595 -40.65 -1.02 41.45
CA GLN A 595 -41.49 -0.12 40.63
C GLN A 595 -42.55 -0.88 39.83
N ARG A 596 -42.29 -2.13 39.41
CA ARG A 596 -43.27 -2.97 38.71
C ARG A 596 -44.42 -3.42 39.61
N LYS A 597 -44.16 -3.65 40.90
CA LYS A 597 -45.20 -3.94 41.90
C LYS A 597 -45.98 -2.67 42.29
N LYS A 598 -45.27 -1.59 42.66
CA LYS A 598 -45.89 -0.29 43.00
C LYS A 598 -46.71 0.32 41.84
N GLY A 599 -46.28 0.11 40.60
CA GLY A 599 -47.01 0.54 39.40
C GLY A 599 -48.28 -0.26 39.09
N LEU A 600 -48.48 -1.43 39.71
CA LEU A 600 -49.70 -2.24 39.58
C LEU A 600 -50.74 -1.90 40.66
N GLU A 601 -50.28 -1.45 41.83
CA GLU A 601 -51.13 -1.02 42.97
C GLU A 601 -51.62 0.42 42.85
N LEU A 602 -51.00 1.25 41.99
CA LEU A 602 -51.37 2.67 41.80
C LEU A 602 -52.48 2.91 40.76
N PHE A 603 -53.16 1.87 40.27
CA PHE A 603 -54.32 1.98 39.38
C PHE A 603 -55.57 1.37 40.02
N GLY A 604 -56.27 2.19 40.82
CA GLY A 604 -57.66 1.90 41.20
C GLY A 604 -58.55 1.74 39.97
N GLY A 605 -59.62 0.95 40.11
CA GLY A 605 -60.54 0.62 39.01
C GLY A 605 -61.06 1.87 38.28
N LYS A 606 -61.02 1.85 36.95
CA LYS A 606 -61.42 2.99 36.11
C LYS A 606 -62.85 3.47 36.45
N PRO A 607 -63.09 4.77 36.70
CA PRO A 607 -64.45 5.29 36.80
C PRO A 607 -65.17 5.12 35.46
N ALA A 608 -66.47 4.84 35.52
CA ALA A 608 -67.29 4.61 34.32
C ALA A 608 -67.38 5.87 33.44
N THR A 609 -67.22 5.68 32.13
CA THR A 609 -67.21 6.78 31.15
C THR A 609 -68.53 7.57 31.16
N PRO A 610 -68.51 8.91 31.30
CA PRO A 610 -69.73 9.71 31.33
C PRO A 610 -70.51 9.62 30.01
N LYS A 611 -71.85 9.52 30.11
CA LYS A 611 -72.75 9.13 29.02
C LYS A 611 -72.67 10.01 27.75
N MET A 612 -72.23 11.26 27.86
CA MET A 612 -72.12 12.21 26.75
C MET A 612 -71.10 11.80 25.67
N LEU A 613 -70.03 11.09 26.03
CA LEU A 613 -68.97 10.68 25.10
C LEU A 613 -69.35 9.47 24.23
N ARG A 614 -70.49 8.81 24.49
CA ARG A 614 -70.94 7.64 23.70
C ARG A 614 -71.65 8.03 22.39
N ALA A 615 -72.06 9.29 22.23
CA ALA A 615 -72.80 9.78 21.06
C ALA A 615 -71.88 10.11 19.86
N PHE A 616 -70.69 10.67 20.09
CA PHE A 616 -69.77 11.05 19.01
C PHE A 616 -69.03 9.87 18.34
N GLY A 617 -69.09 8.67 18.92
CA GLY A 617 -68.40 7.48 18.40
C GLY A 617 -69.01 6.84 17.14
N LYS A 618 -70.09 7.38 16.56
CA LYS A 618 -70.85 6.76 15.46
C LYS A 618 -70.78 7.47 14.09
N PHE A 619 -69.93 8.49 13.90
CA PHE A 619 -69.74 9.10 12.58
C PHE A 619 -68.48 8.60 11.84
N ASN A 620 -68.72 7.59 11.00
CA ASN A 620 -68.13 7.38 9.67
C ASN A 620 -66.58 7.39 9.49
N LYS A 621 -65.89 6.36 10.00
CA LYS A 621 -64.45 6.12 9.75
C LYS A 621 -64.06 5.70 8.32
N LYS A 622 -65.01 5.39 7.41
CA LYS A 622 -64.68 4.89 6.06
C LYS A 622 -64.23 5.98 5.08
N GLY A 623 -64.83 7.18 5.12
CA GLY A 623 -64.53 8.23 4.13
C GLY A 623 -63.17 8.95 4.30
N PHE A 624 -62.56 8.90 5.48
CA PHE A 624 -61.31 9.61 5.76
C PHE A 624 -60.07 8.85 5.25
N LEU A 625 -60.11 7.52 5.24
CA LEU A 625 -58.98 6.68 4.83
C LEU A 625 -58.78 6.60 3.31
N GLU A 626 -59.83 6.79 2.49
CA GLU A 626 -59.67 6.86 1.04
C GLU A 626 -59.05 8.19 0.58
N LYS A 627 -59.42 9.32 1.19
CA LYS A 627 -58.84 10.64 0.83
C LYS A 627 -57.34 10.76 1.13
N LEU A 628 -56.79 9.92 2.00
CA LEU A 628 -55.35 9.85 2.26
C LEU A 628 -54.58 9.01 1.26
N LYS A 629 -55.23 8.07 0.54
CA LYS A 629 -54.54 7.17 -0.40
C LYS A 629 -54.21 7.79 -1.77
N VAL A 630 -54.91 8.86 -2.14
CA VAL A 630 -54.75 9.54 -3.45
C VAL A 630 -53.57 10.54 -3.47
N ARG A 631 -53.05 10.94 -2.31
CA ARG A 631 -52.06 12.05 -2.22
C ARG A 631 -50.58 11.61 -2.15
N THR A 632 -50.29 10.33 -2.33
CA THR A 632 -48.94 9.73 -2.31
C THR A 632 -48.60 9.02 -3.62
N GLN A 633 -48.80 9.72 -4.75
CA GLN A 633 -48.38 9.24 -6.07
C GLN A 633 -47.71 10.30 -6.95
N PHE A 634 -47.35 11.46 -6.37
CA PHE A 634 -46.46 12.46 -6.98
C PHE A 634 -45.57 13.11 -5.92
N LEU A 635 -44.39 12.50 -5.70
CA LEU A 635 -43.10 13.12 -5.39
C LEU A 635 -42.04 12.02 -5.30
#